data_AF-A0A511HII5-F1
#
_entry.id   AF-A0A511HII5-F1
#
_cell.length_a   1.000
_cell.length_b   1.000
_cell.length_c   1.000
_cell.angle_alpha   90.00
_cell.angle_beta   90.00
_cell.angle_gamma   90.00
#
_symmetry.space_group_name_H-M   'P 1'
#
loop_
_entity.id
_entity.type
_entity.pdbx_description
1 polymer ?
#
loop_
_entity_poly.entity_id
_entity_poly.type
_entity_poly.pdbx_seq_one_letter_code
_entity_poly.pdbx_strand_id
1 'polypeptide(L)' 'MRGMADVQMEQTQEGATLHFTAKNPSQVEDVQRMVEGMQRCMSGSGASQQGHPASPRQQQR' A
#
# COMPACT_ATOMS: atom_id res chain seq x y z
N MET A 1 7.59 8.11 -15.95
CA MET A 1 6.89 7.90 -14.67
C MET A 1 5.68 8.83 -14.63
N ARG A 2 4.46 8.28 -14.68
CA ARG A 2 3.22 9.07 -14.75
C ARG A 2 2.70 9.35 -13.33
N GLY A 3 2.64 10.64 -12.97
CA GLY A 3 1.81 11.21 -11.91
C GLY A 3 2.08 10.73 -10.49
N MET A 4 2.92 11.46 -9.74
CA MET A 4 2.86 11.38 -8.28
C MET A 4 1.46 11.84 -7.85
N ALA A 5 0.76 10.99 -7.08
CA ALA A 5 -0.47 11.37 -6.42
C ALA A 5 -0.16 12.48 -5.41
N ASP A 6 -1.05 13.47 -5.29
CA ASP A 6 -0.94 14.46 -4.22
C ASP A 6 -1.43 13.79 -2.94
N VAL A 7 -0.48 13.53 -2.03
CA VAL A 7 -0.72 12.82 -0.77
C VAL A 7 -0.24 13.71 0.37
N GLN A 8 -1.14 14.00 1.30
CA GLN A 8 -0.84 14.71 2.53
C GLN A 8 -0.98 13.74 3.70
N MET A 9 -0.11 13.86 4.69
CA MET A 9 -0.10 13.02 5.88
C MET A 9 -0.22 13.89 7.12
N GLU A 10 -1.20 13.58 7.95
CA GLU A 10 -1.33 14.13 9.29
C GLU A 10 -1.04 13.03 10.30
N GLN A 11 -0.08 13.27 11.21
CA GLN A 11 0.17 12.36 12.33
C GLN A 11 -0.74 12.74 13.50
N THR A 12 -1.40 11.74 14.06
CA THR A 12 -2.27 11.86 15.22
C THR A 12 -1.73 10.99 16.36
N GLN A 13 -2.29 11.17 17.57
CA GLN A 13 -1.88 10.35 18.72
C GLN A 13 -2.22 8.86 18.54
N GLU A 14 -3.24 8.55 17.73
CA GLU A 14 -3.72 7.19 17.48
C GLU A 14 -3.09 6.56 16.22
N GLY A 15 -2.39 7.35 15.40
CA GLY A 15 -1.78 6.85 14.17
C GLY A 15 -1.51 7.95 13.14
N ALA A 16 -1.90 7.70 11.89
CA ALA A 16 -1.74 8.66 10.81
C ALA A 16 -2.96 8.69 9.89
N THR A 17 -3.35 9.89 9.48
CA THR A 17 -4.37 10.14 8.46
C THR A 17 -3.70 10.50 7.16
N LEU A 18 -4.05 9.81 6.07
CA LEU A 18 -3.55 10.09 4.73
C LEU A 18 -4.68 10.69 3.87
N HIS A 19 -4.45 11.88 3.34
CA HIS A 19 -5.35 12.57 2.42
C HIS A 19 -4.85 12.39 0.99
N PHE A 20 -5.66 11.76 0.15
CA PHE A 20 -5.36 11.53 -1.27
C PHE A 20 -6.23 12.43 -2.13
N THR A 21 -5.61 13.25 -2.97
CA THR A 21 -6.33 14.06 -3.95
C THR A 21 -6.31 13.37 -5.32
N ALA A 22 -7.45 12.82 -5.73
CA ALA A 22 -7.63 12.27 -7.06
C ALA A 22 -7.62 13.38 -8.11
N LYS A 23 -6.87 13.19 -9.22
CA LYS A 23 -6.80 14.17 -10.32
C LYS A 23 -7.97 14.06 -11.30
N ASN A 24 -8.75 12.99 -11.20
CA ASN A 24 -9.98 12.78 -11.95
C ASN A 24 -10.92 11.86 -11.15
N PRO A 25 -12.24 11.89 -11.42
CA PRO A 25 -13.21 11.09 -10.67
C PRO A 25 -12.97 9.59 -10.75
N SER A 26 -12.49 9.07 -11.89
CA SER A 26 -12.20 7.64 -12.08
C SER A 26 -11.11 7.10 -11.15
N GLN A 27 -10.19 7.95 -10.68
CA GLN A 27 -9.13 7.54 -9.75
C GLN A 27 -9.63 7.32 -8.32
N VAL A 28 -10.84 7.79 -7.97
CA VAL A 28 -11.40 7.60 -6.63
C VAL A 28 -11.62 6.12 -6.36
N GLU A 29 -12.11 5.36 -7.34
CA GLU A 29 -12.31 3.91 -7.21
C GLU A 29 -10.99 3.16 -7.02
N ASP A 30 -9.93 3.58 -7.72
CA ASP A 30 -8.59 2.99 -7.57
C ASP A 30 -8.02 3.23 -6.16
N VAL A 31 -8.16 4.45 -5.63
CA VAL A 31 -7.74 4.80 -4.26
C VAL A 31 -8.54 4.00 -3.23
N GLN A 32 -9.85 3.83 -3.44
CA GLN A 32 -10.69 3.06 -2.54
C GLN A 32 -10.27 1.59 -2.47
N ARG A 33 -10.04 0.94 -3.62
CA ARG A 33 -9.55 -0.45 -3.65
C ARG A 33 -8.18 -0.62 -3.00
N MET A 34 -7.29 0.37 -3.18
CA MET A 34 -5.98 0.37 -2.54
C MET A 34 -6.12 0.39 -1.01
N VAL A 35 -6.95 1.28 -0.48
CA VAL A 35 -7.20 1.41 0.97
C VAL A 35 -7.83 0.13 1.53
N GLU A 36 -8.80 -0.47 0.84
CA GLU A 36 -9.39 -1.76 1.24
C GLU A 36 -8.37 -2.91 1.26
N GLY A 37 -7.41 -2.90 0.32
CA GLY A 37 -6.30 -3.85 0.30
C GLY A 37 -5.37 -3.64 1.50
N MET A 38 -5.01 -2.39 1.81
CA MET A 38 -4.19 -2.06 2.97
C MET A 38 -4.86 -2.45 4.28
N GLN A 39 -6.16 -2.18 4.44
CA GLN A 39 -6.92 -2.57 5.62
C GLN A 39 -6.88 -4.08 5.84
N ARG A 40 -7.11 -4.88 4.78
CA ARG A 40 -7.01 -6.34 4.87
C ARG A 40 -5.63 -6.82 5.34
N CYS A 41 -4.55 -6.21 4.84
CA CYS A 41 -3.19 -6.53 5.28
C CYS A 41 -2.95 -6.16 6.76
N MET A 42 -3.48 -5.01 7.21
CA MET A 42 -3.30 -4.54 8.59
C MET A 42 -4.19 -5.26 9.62
N SER A 43 -5.38 -5.73 9.22
CA SER A 43 -6.30 -6.49 10.09
C SER A 43 -5.85 -7.93 10.36
N GLY A 44 -4.65 -8.33 9.93
CA GLY A 44 -4.08 -9.67 10.17
C GLY A 44 -4.80 -10.81 9.46
N SER A 45 -5.79 -10.50 8.61
CA SER A 45 -6.64 -11.47 7.92
C SER A 45 -6.43 -11.38 6.42
N GLY A 46 -5.35 -12.01 5.94
CA GLY A 46 -5.26 -12.48 4.56
C GLY A 46 -4.69 -11.51 3.53
N ALA A 47 -3.37 -11.43 3.50
CA ALA A 47 -2.62 -12.02 2.38
C ALA A 47 -1.19 -12.29 2.85
N SER A 48 -0.90 -13.54 3.20
CA SER A 48 0.42 -14.09 2.96
C SER A 48 0.63 -14.04 1.45
N GLN A 49 1.06 -12.90 0.91
CA GLN A 49 1.74 -12.93 -0.37
C GLN A 49 2.98 -13.77 -0.12
N GLN A 50 2.98 -14.97 -0.69
CA GLN A 50 4.17 -15.75 -1.00
C GLN A 50 5.10 -14.90 -1.89
N GLY A 51 5.68 -13.84 -1.33
CA GLY A 51 6.94 -13.31 -1.79
C GLY A 51 7.99 -14.17 -1.12
N HIS A 52 8.42 -15.23 -1.78
CA HIS A 52 9.76 -15.76 -1.54
C HIS A 52 10.73 -14.56 -1.65
N PRO A 53 11.47 -14.15 -0.60
CA PRO A 53 12.82 -13.74 -0.87
C PRO A 53 13.50 -15.02 -1.36
N ALA A 54 13.89 -15.06 -2.64
CA ALA A 54 14.83 -16.06 -3.10
C ALA A 54 16.03 -15.99 -2.15
N SER A 55 16.17 -16.95 -1.24
CA SER A 55 17.37 -17.11 -0.43
C SER A 55 18.53 -17.33 -1.39
N PRO A 56 19.53 -16.44 -1.49
CA PRO A 56 20.76 -16.76 -2.20
C PRO A 56 21.60 -17.61 -1.25
N ARG A 57 21.19 -18.87 -1.05
CA ARG A 57 22.07 -19.87 -0.46
C ARG A 57 22.08 -21.05 -1.40
N GLN A 58 23.07 -21.06 -2.30
CA GLN A 58 23.78 -22.22 -2.86
C GLN A 58 24.55 -21.79 -4.11
N GLN A 59 25.72 -21.19 -3.92
CA GLN A 59 26.86 -21.33 -4.84
C GLN A 59 28.15 -20.98 -4.07
N GLN A 60 28.51 -21.85 -3.13
CA GLN A 60 29.92 -22.07 -2.81
C GLN A 60 30.32 -23.32 -3.60
N ARG A 61 31.18 -23.11 -4.59
CA ARG A 61 32.00 -24.13 -5.23
C ARG A 61 33.43 -23.64 -5.10
#